data_AF-A0A9E3LMS2-F1
#
_entry.id   AF-A0A9E3LMS2-F1
#
_cell.length_a   1.000
_cell.length_b   1.000
_cell.length_c   1.000
_cell.angle_alpha   90.00
_cell.angle_beta   90.00
_cell.angle_gamma   90.00
#
_symmetry.space_group_name_H-M   'P 1'
#
loop_
_entity.id
_entity.type
_entity.pdbx_description
1 polymer ?
#
loop_
_entity_poly.entity_id
_entity_poly.type
_entity_poly.pdbx_seq_one_letter_code
_entity_poly.pdbx_strand_id
1 'polypeptide(L)'
;MLLDRAAKLQAALTTHRTLTAAGQQGQVYQTRARQLTPLADGLARAKRNWEAVRDAGLTPGAPSPTPSLKAQAEDLLRRFQTDPNVLAEPDDQFRFQFTTGLKNLAEEYDRLASAAWSARVNAKAQFPGDPVLRALEAIPAYRSSAKKVREAANVVQKLRSSTPAAADLGHALAQLDDAVRKKDDALTAMQGDDLPSEVQVFLRKTGQGGAEISDLTSVVLTWLTARGLAGTFRIVPGGT
;
A
#
# COMPACT_ATOMS: atom_id res chain seq x y z
N MET A 1 -25.77 -71.45 -7.63
CA MET A 1 -26.43 -70.20 -7.14
C MET A 1 -25.69 -69.50 -6.00
N LEU A 2 -25.19 -70.19 -4.97
CA LEU A 2 -24.48 -69.54 -3.86
C LEU A 2 -23.11 -68.95 -4.24
N LEU A 3 -22.32 -69.66 -5.05
CA LEU A 3 -21.04 -69.17 -5.58
C LEU A 3 -21.19 -67.89 -6.40
N ASP A 4 -22.23 -67.82 -7.23
CA ASP A 4 -22.51 -66.65 -8.07
C ASP A 4 -22.96 -65.42 -7.24
N ARG A 5 -23.66 -65.65 -6.12
CA ARG A 5 -23.98 -64.60 -5.13
C ARG A 5 -22.75 -64.14 -4.36
N ALA A 6 -21.85 -65.05 -3.99
CA ALA A 6 -20.60 -64.72 -3.31
C ALA A 6 -19.67 -63.86 -4.19
N ALA A 7 -19.54 -64.21 -5.47
CA ALA A 7 -18.75 -63.42 -6.44
C ALA A 7 -19.33 -62.01 -6.64
N LYS A 8 -20.66 -61.88 -6.75
CA LYS A 8 -21.35 -60.58 -6.85
C LYS A 8 -21.17 -59.72 -5.58
N LEU A 9 -21.23 -60.34 -4.40
CA LEU A 9 -21.00 -59.64 -3.14
C LEU A 9 -19.54 -59.16 -3.00
N GLN A 10 -18.57 -59.98 -3.38
CA GLN A 10 -17.16 -59.60 -3.38
C GLN A 10 -16.90 -58.42 -4.33
N ALA A 11 -17.47 -58.44 -5.54
CA ALA A 11 -17.37 -57.33 -6.48
C ALA A 11 -17.97 -56.04 -5.91
N ALA A 12 -19.18 -56.12 -5.33
CA ALA A 12 -19.84 -54.97 -4.70
C ALA A 12 -19.03 -54.40 -3.52
N LEU A 13 -18.43 -55.26 -2.70
CA LEU A 13 -17.60 -54.86 -1.57
C LEU A 13 -16.30 -54.18 -2.01
N THR A 14 -15.66 -54.69 -3.06
CA THR A 14 -14.50 -54.04 -3.69
C THR A 14 -14.89 -52.66 -4.23
N THR A 15 -15.98 -52.56 -4.98
CA THR A 15 -16.49 -51.29 -5.51
C THR A 15 -16.79 -50.29 -4.38
N HIS A 16 -17.47 -50.73 -3.32
CA HIS A 16 -17.76 -49.86 -2.16
C HIS A 16 -16.47 -49.35 -1.50
N ARG A 17 -15.46 -50.21 -1.32
CA ARG A 17 -14.17 -49.82 -0.74
C ARG A 17 -13.45 -48.81 -1.64
N THR A 18 -13.43 -49.03 -2.95
CA THR A 18 -12.84 -48.09 -3.92
C THR A 18 -13.54 -46.73 -3.91
N LEU A 19 -14.87 -46.71 -3.91
CA LEU A 19 -15.65 -45.45 -3.83
C LEU A 19 -15.43 -44.72 -2.50
N THR A 20 -15.35 -45.46 -1.39
CA THR A 20 -15.06 -44.88 -0.07
C THR A 20 -13.68 -44.24 -0.04
N ALA A 21 -12.66 -44.94 -0.55
CA ALA A 21 -11.30 -44.42 -0.63
C ALA A 21 -11.22 -43.17 -1.53
N ALA A 22 -11.87 -43.21 -2.70
CA ALA A 22 -11.96 -42.06 -3.59
C ALA A 22 -12.67 -40.85 -2.93
N GLY A 23 -13.73 -41.10 -2.15
CA GLY A 23 -14.44 -40.07 -1.40
C GLY A 23 -13.57 -39.41 -0.31
N GLN A 24 -12.82 -40.21 0.46
CA GLN A 24 -11.88 -39.71 1.46
C GLN A 24 -10.76 -38.86 0.82
N GLN A 25 -10.23 -39.33 -0.31
CA GLN A 25 -9.20 -38.63 -1.07
C GLN A 25 -9.71 -37.29 -1.64
N GLY A 26 -10.96 -37.26 -2.13
CA GLY A 26 -11.63 -36.03 -2.54
C GLY A 26 -11.75 -34.99 -1.41
N GLN A 27 -12.04 -35.43 -0.17
CA GLN A 27 -12.10 -34.53 1.00
C GLN A 27 -10.73 -33.92 1.35
N VAL A 28 -9.65 -34.71 1.24
CA VAL A 28 -8.28 -34.21 1.43
C VAL A 28 -7.98 -33.11 0.41
N TYR A 29 -8.26 -33.34 -0.88
CA TYR A 29 -8.01 -32.35 -1.92
C TYR A 29 -8.82 -31.08 -1.72
N GLN A 30 -10.10 -31.21 -1.36
CA GLN A 30 -10.93 -30.06 -1.05
C GLN A 30 -10.37 -29.25 0.11
N THR A 31 -9.86 -29.91 1.15
CA THR A 31 -9.25 -29.25 2.30
C THR A 31 -7.96 -28.52 1.91
N ARG A 32 -7.09 -29.16 1.11
CA ARG A 32 -5.84 -28.55 0.63
C ARG A 32 -6.10 -27.36 -0.29
N ALA A 33 -7.08 -27.47 -1.20
CA ALA A 33 -7.52 -26.36 -2.03
C ALA A 33 -7.97 -25.17 -1.15
N ARG A 34 -8.84 -25.42 -0.15
CA ARG A 34 -9.28 -24.37 0.78
C ARG A 34 -8.13 -23.72 1.56
N GLN A 35 -7.04 -24.43 1.83
CA GLN A 35 -5.85 -23.89 2.50
C GLN A 35 -4.97 -23.07 1.55
N LEU A 36 -4.76 -23.55 0.32
CA LEU A 36 -3.80 -22.96 -0.63
C LEU A 36 -4.37 -21.83 -1.47
N THR A 37 -5.64 -21.91 -1.88
CA THR A 37 -6.31 -20.88 -2.69
C THR A 37 -6.18 -19.48 -2.10
N PRO A 38 -6.53 -19.21 -0.82
CA PRO A 38 -6.41 -17.85 -0.28
C PRO A 38 -4.97 -17.35 -0.18
N LEU A 39 -3.98 -18.26 -0.02
CA LEU A 39 -2.56 -17.89 -0.02
C LEU A 39 -2.08 -17.52 -1.41
N ALA A 40 -2.45 -18.32 -2.43
CA ALA A 40 -2.13 -18.07 -3.82
C ALA A 40 -2.78 -16.75 -4.31
N ASP A 41 -4.06 -16.55 -4.01
CA ASP A 41 -4.78 -15.32 -4.34
C ASP A 41 -4.19 -14.10 -3.63
N GLY A 42 -3.79 -14.28 -2.36
CA GLY A 42 -3.10 -13.28 -1.56
C GLY A 42 -1.79 -12.83 -2.20
N LEU A 43 -0.92 -13.79 -2.53
CA LEU A 43 0.36 -13.52 -3.16
C LEU A 43 0.20 -12.91 -4.56
N ALA A 44 -0.74 -13.42 -5.37
CA ALA A 44 -1.02 -12.89 -6.71
C ALA A 44 -1.54 -11.45 -6.64
N ARG A 45 -2.38 -11.12 -5.67
CA ARG A 45 -2.83 -9.74 -5.43
C ARG A 45 -1.67 -8.85 -4.99
N ALA A 46 -0.88 -9.25 -4.00
CA ALA A 46 0.23 -8.45 -3.48
C ALA A 46 1.28 -8.18 -4.57
N LYS A 47 1.62 -9.21 -5.36
CA LYS A 47 2.50 -9.07 -6.53
C LYS A 47 1.93 -8.09 -7.57
N ARG A 48 0.65 -8.21 -7.94
CA ARG A 48 0.00 -7.28 -8.87
C ARG A 48 0.02 -5.83 -8.37
N ASN A 49 -0.23 -5.60 -7.08
CA ASN A 49 -0.15 -4.27 -6.48
C ASN A 49 1.27 -3.70 -6.54
N TRP A 50 2.27 -4.50 -6.18
CA TRP A 50 3.67 -4.10 -6.26
C TRP A 50 4.11 -3.81 -7.70
N GLU A 51 3.70 -4.65 -8.67
CA GLU A 51 3.97 -4.44 -10.09
C GLU A 51 3.30 -3.15 -10.58
N ALA A 52 2.03 -2.91 -10.24
CA ALA A 52 1.34 -1.68 -10.60
C ALA A 52 2.04 -0.43 -10.03
N VAL A 53 2.50 -0.48 -8.77
CA VAL A 53 3.29 0.60 -8.15
C VAL A 53 4.58 0.85 -8.92
N ARG A 54 5.33 -0.20 -9.26
CA ARG A 54 6.56 -0.12 -10.04
C ARG A 54 6.31 0.43 -11.44
N ASP A 55 5.31 -0.09 -12.13
CA ASP A 55 4.99 0.26 -13.51
C ASP A 55 4.43 1.69 -13.62
N ALA A 56 3.85 2.22 -12.53
CA ALA A 56 3.50 3.63 -12.38
C ALA A 56 4.72 4.55 -12.11
N GLY A 57 5.94 4.01 -12.17
CA GLY A 57 7.18 4.78 -12.02
C GLY A 57 7.59 5.04 -10.57
N LEU A 58 6.95 4.40 -9.59
CA LEU A 58 7.44 4.42 -8.21
C LEU A 58 8.55 3.36 -8.08
N THR A 59 9.45 3.54 -7.11
CA THR A 59 10.60 2.64 -6.90
C THR A 59 10.41 1.81 -5.63
N PRO A 60 9.52 0.79 -5.63
CA PRO A 60 9.46 -0.13 -4.50
C PRO A 60 10.74 -0.95 -4.45
N GLY A 61 11.19 -1.28 -3.24
CA GLY A 61 12.33 -2.18 -3.07
C GLY A 61 12.07 -3.54 -3.71
N ALA A 62 13.15 -4.28 -3.99
CA ALA A 62 13.04 -5.63 -4.50
C ALA A 62 12.57 -6.58 -3.39
N PRO A 63 11.58 -7.44 -3.64
CA PRO A 63 11.24 -8.51 -2.71
C PRO A 63 12.43 -9.46 -2.59
N SER A 64 12.66 -9.99 -1.39
CA SER A 64 13.70 -10.97 -1.10
C SER A 64 13.08 -12.34 -0.89
N PRO A 65 12.63 -13.03 -1.96
CA PRO A 65 12.08 -14.36 -1.81
C PRO A 65 13.15 -15.28 -1.22
N THR A 66 12.81 -16.05 -0.21
CA THR A 66 13.70 -17.12 0.24
C THR A 66 13.87 -18.11 -0.92
N PRO A 67 15.12 -18.43 -1.34
CA PRO A 67 15.37 -19.33 -2.46
C PRO A 67 14.67 -20.70 -2.34
N SER A 68 14.35 -21.09 -1.10
CA SER A 68 13.67 -22.34 -0.76
C SER A 68 12.19 -22.39 -1.16
N LEU A 69 11.45 -21.28 -1.23
CA LEU A 69 9.99 -21.34 -1.44
C LEU A 69 9.60 -21.81 -2.85
N LYS A 70 10.30 -21.32 -3.87
CA LYS A 70 10.07 -21.76 -5.26
C LYS A 70 10.41 -23.24 -5.41
N ALA A 71 11.56 -23.66 -4.88
CA ALA A 71 11.99 -25.06 -4.91
C ALA A 71 11.00 -25.98 -4.16
N GLN A 72 10.45 -25.54 -3.02
CA GLN A 72 9.42 -26.26 -2.27
C GLN A 72 8.10 -26.38 -3.07
N ALA A 73 7.67 -25.31 -3.75
CA ALA A 73 6.48 -25.36 -4.60
C ALA A 73 6.65 -26.33 -5.78
N GLU A 74 7.81 -26.28 -6.45
CA GLU A 74 8.14 -27.17 -7.57
C GLU A 74 8.27 -28.63 -7.12
N ASP A 75 8.87 -28.89 -5.95
CA ASP A 75 8.98 -30.23 -5.38
C ASP A 75 7.61 -30.81 -5.01
N LEU A 76 6.76 -30.03 -4.34
CA LEU A 76 5.41 -30.44 -3.99
C LEU A 76 4.58 -30.77 -5.23
N LEU A 77 4.67 -29.94 -6.28
CA LEU A 77 3.98 -30.18 -7.54
C LEU A 77 4.47 -31.48 -8.19
N ARG A 78 5.80 -31.71 -8.23
CA ARG A 78 6.41 -32.92 -8.79
C ARG A 78 5.97 -34.18 -8.04
N ARG A 79 5.99 -34.13 -6.70
CA ARG A 79 5.55 -35.22 -5.83
C ARG A 79 4.06 -35.52 -6.04
N PHE A 80 3.22 -34.49 -6.10
CA PHE A 80 1.78 -34.65 -6.38
C PHE A 80 1.49 -35.25 -7.75
N GLN A 81 2.24 -34.87 -8.79
CA GLN A 81 2.11 -35.44 -10.13
C GLN A 81 2.50 -36.92 -10.19
N THR A 82 3.43 -37.35 -9.32
CA THR A 82 3.91 -38.73 -9.25
C THR A 82 3.00 -39.60 -8.38
N ASP A 83 2.60 -39.08 -7.23
CA ASP A 83 1.69 -39.73 -6.30
C ASP A 83 0.69 -38.71 -5.72
N PRO A 84 -0.58 -38.76 -6.15
CA PRO A 84 -1.62 -37.89 -5.64
C PRO A 84 -1.90 -38.04 -4.13
N ASN A 85 -1.43 -39.10 -3.47
CA ASN A 85 -1.59 -39.31 -2.02
C ASN A 85 -0.66 -38.44 -1.17
N VAL A 86 0.37 -37.83 -1.75
CA VAL A 86 1.34 -36.97 -1.04
C VAL A 86 0.66 -35.84 -0.26
N LEU A 87 -0.50 -35.36 -0.73
CA LEU A 87 -1.26 -34.31 -0.06
C LEU A 87 -2.06 -34.77 1.17
N ALA A 88 -2.28 -36.08 1.30
CA ALA A 88 -2.97 -36.70 2.43
C ALA A 88 -2.06 -36.93 3.64
N GLU A 89 -0.74 -36.96 3.42
CA GLU A 89 0.23 -37.14 4.49
C GLU A 89 0.32 -35.89 5.39
N PRO A 90 0.40 -36.06 6.72
CA PRO A 90 0.77 -34.98 7.62
C PRO A 90 2.18 -34.50 7.30
N ASP A 91 2.29 -33.32 6.71
CA ASP A 91 3.56 -32.67 6.39
C ASP A 91 3.67 -31.35 7.18
N ASP A 92 4.41 -31.40 8.28
CA ASP A 92 4.68 -30.23 9.13
C ASP A 92 5.54 -29.18 8.42
N GLN A 93 6.39 -29.57 7.46
CA GLN A 93 7.16 -28.63 6.65
C GLN A 93 6.23 -27.86 5.72
N PHE A 94 5.30 -28.54 5.06
CA PHE A 94 4.25 -27.88 4.26
C PHE A 94 3.43 -26.92 5.13
N ARG A 95 2.98 -27.38 6.30
CA ARG A 95 2.07 -26.60 7.16
C ARG A 95 2.75 -25.38 7.77
N PHE A 96 3.93 -25.51 8.35
CA PHE A 96 4.56 -24.43 9.12
C PHE A 96 5.60 -23.63 8.34
N GLN A 97 6.26 -24.20 7.33
CA GLN A 97 7.31 -23.52 6.58
C GLN A 97 6.78 -22.97 5.25
N PHE A 98 6.13 -23.80 4.45
CA PHE A 98 5.68 -23.40 3.12
C PHE A 98 4.53 -22.38 3.18
N THR A 99 3.44 -22.68 3.91
CA THR A 99 2.30 -21.74 3.96
C THR A 99 2.65 -20.42 4.65
N THR A 100 3.45 -20.47 5.73
CA THR A 100 3.97 -19.28 6.42
C THR A 100 4.87 -18.47 5.49
N GLY A 101 5.75 -19.12 4.73
CA GLY A 101 6.62 -18.43 3.79
C GLY A 101 5.85 -17.76 2.65
N LEU A 102 4.80 -18.38 2.11
CA LEU A 102 3.91 -17.75 1.14
C LEU A 102 3.21 -16.50 1.71
N LYS A 103 2.74 -16.60 2.96
CA LYS A 103 2.12 -15.47 3.65
C LYS A 103 3.11 -14.32 3.86
N ASN A 104 4.30 -14.62 4.38
CA ASN A 104 5.35 -13.64 4.62
C ASN A 104 5.81 -12.95 3.33
N LEU A 105 5.89 -13.70 2.22
CA LEU A 105 6.23 -13.15 0.91
C LEU A 105 5.15 -12.17 0.43
N ALA A 106 3.86 -12.53 0.57
CA ALA A 106 2.77 -11.63 0.23
C ALA A 106 2.80 -10.34 1.08
N GLU A 107 3.04 -10.46 2.39
CA GLU A 107 3.21 -9.31 3.30
C GLU A 107 4.41 -8.45 2.93
N GLU A 108 5.51 -9.04 2.46
CA GLU A 108 6.68 -8.30 1.99
C GLU A 108 6.35 -7.46 0.76
N TYR A 109 5.67 -8.03 -0.24
CA TYR A 109 5.19 -7.30 -1.41
C TYR A 109 4.30 -6.11 -1.02
N ASP A 110 3.30 -6.34 -0.15
CA ASP A 110 2.38 -5.30 0.31
C ASP A 110 3.12 -4.20 1.08
N ARG A 111 4.09 -4.56 1.93
CA ARG A 111 4.93 -3.61 2.68
C ARG A 111 5.78 -2.76 1.74
N LEU A 112 6.42 -3.37 0.73
CA LEU A 112 7.27 -2.67 -0.23
C LEU A 112 6.46 -1.70 -1.11
N ALA A 113 5.29 -2.14 -1.59
CA ALA A 113 4.36 -1.29 -2.33
C ALA A 113 3.88 -0.11 -1.46
N SER A 114 3.52 -0.37 -0.21
CA SER A 114 3.05 0.66 0.73
C SER A 114 4.13 1.67 1.10
N ALA A 115 5.38 1.21 1.26
CA ALA A 115 6.52 2.08 1.50
C ALA A 115 6.78 3.02 0.31
N ALA A 116 6.74 2.51 -0.92
CA ALA A 116 6.91 3.31 -2.12
C ALA A 116 5.79 4.35 -2.30
N TRP A 117 4.54 3.94 -2.09
CA TRP A 117 3.39 4.85 -2.09
C TRP A 117 3.54 5.95 -1.04
N SER A 118 3.86 5.57 0.19
CA SER A 118 4.05 6.51 1.30
C SER A 118 5.17 7.50 1.00
N ALA A 119 6.28 7.03 0.42
CA ALA A 119 7.38 7.89 -0.01
C ALA A 119 6.94 8.89 -1.08
N ARG A 120 6.18 8.45 -2.08
CA ARG A 120 5.63 9.32 -3.14
C ARG A 120 4.69 10.38 -2.58
N VAL A 121 3.74 9.98 -1.73
CA VAL A 121 2.81 10.92 -1.09
C VAL A 121 3.59 11.91 -0.23
N ASN A 122 4.54 11.46 0.58
CA ASN A 122 5.33 12.33 1.45
C ASN A 122 6.21 13.32 0.67
N ALA A 123 6.80 12.90 -0.45
CA ALA A 123 7.55 13.80 -1.32
C ALA A 123 6.69 14.92 -1.92
N LYS A 124 5.38 14.68 -2.09
CA LYS A 124 4.42 15.64 -2.64
C LYS A 124 3.59 16.36 -1.57
N ALA A 125 3.57 15.87 -0.33
CA ALA A 125 2.75 16.36 0.78
C ALA A 125 3.39 17.54 1.52
N GLN A 126 3.98 18.47 0.80
CA GLN A 126 4.49 19.73 1.36
C GLN A 126 3.34 20.74 1.41
N PHE A 127 2.61 20.72 2.52
CA PHE A 127 1.48 21.62 2.78
C PHE A 127 1.79 22.49 4.00
N PRO A 128 1.31 23.76 4.03
CA PRO A 128 1.37 24.57 5.24
C PRO A 128 0.64 23.88 6.40
N GLY A 129 1.22 23.96 7.61
CA GLY A 129 0.59 23.43 8.81
C GLY A 129 -0.73 24.13 9.13
N ASP A 130 -1.64 23.45 9.84
CA ASP A 130 -2.96 23.99 10.20
C ASP A 130 -2.90 25.35 10.93
N PRO A 131 -1.93 25.64 11.83
CA PRO A 131 -1.80 26.97 12.44
C PRO A 131 -1.58 28.09 11.40
N VAL A 132 -0.77 27.83 10.37
CA VAL A 132 -0.51 28.78 9.27
C VAL A 132 -1.78 28.99 8.46
N LEU A 133 -2.50 27.92 8.13
CA LEU A 133 -3.76 28.03 7.38
C LEU A 133 -4.82 28.80 8.17
N ARG A 134 -4.95 28.60 9.48
CA ARG A 134 -5.86 29.38 10.33
C ARG A 134 -5.49 30.86 10.35
N ALA A 135 -4.21 31.19 10.44
CA ALA A 135 -3.75 32.58 10.41
C ALA A 135 -4.03 33.25 9.06
N LEU A 136 -3.87 32.52 7.95
CA LEU A 136 -4.23 33.01 6.61
C LEU A 136 -5.75 33.19 6.45
N GLU A 137 -6.57 32.34 7.05
CA GLU A 137 -8.03 32.46 7.00
C GLU A 137 -8.61 33.63 7.79
N ALA A 138 -7.88 34.09 8.81
CA ALA A 138 -8.22 35.29 9.56
C ALA A 138 -8.12 36.56 8.69
N ILE A 139 -7.32 36.53 7.63
CA ILE A 139 -7.17 37.63 6.67
C ILE A 139 -8.27 37.51 5.61
N PRO A 140 -9.21 38.47 5.51
CA PRO A 140 -10.35 38.36 4.61
C PRO A 140 -9.97 38.07 3.15
N ALA A 141 -8.92 38.72 2.63
CA ALA A 141 -8.43 38.54 1.27
C ALA A 141 -7.92 37.11 0.97
N TYR A 142 -7.37 36.41 1.97
CA TYR A 142 -6.76 35.09 1.78
C TYR A 142 -7.65 33.92 2.20
N ARG A 143 -8.79 34.18 2.84
CA ARG A 143 -9.68 33.15 3.38
C ARG A 143 -10.09 32.10 2.35
N SER A 144 -10.45 32.53 1.14
CA SER A 144 -10.87 31.61 0.07
C SER A 144 -9.72 30.69 -0.36
N SER A 145 -8.54 31.25 -0.59
CA SER A 145 -7.34 30.50 -0.98
C SER A 145 -6.88 29.55 0.12
N ALA A 146 -6.88 29.97 1.38
CA ALA A 146 -6.46 29.14 2.51
C ALA A 146 -7.40 27.93 2.72
N LYS A 147 -8.72 28.10 2.51
CA LYS A 147 -9.68 26.98 2.51
C LYS A 147 -9.36 25.95 1.41
N LYS A 148 -9.08 26.40 0.18
CA LYS A 148 -8.70 25.51 -0.93
C LYS A 148 -7.44 24.72 -0.62
N VAL A 149 -6.44 25.35 0.00
CA VAL A 149 -5.22 24.67 0.45
C VAL A 149 -5.55 23.61 1.50
N ARG A 150 -6.43 23.90 2.47
CA ARG A 150 -6.87 22.92 3.47
C ARG A 150 -7.62 21.74 2.85
N GLU A 151 -8.50 21.99 1.89
CA GLU A 151 -9.22 20.95 1.16
C GLU A 151 -8.25 20.02 0.42
N ALA A 152 -7.27 20.58 -0.28
CA ALA A 152 -6.22 19.81 -0.93
C ALA A 152 -5.38 19.00 0.09
N ALA A 153 -5.03 19.59 1.24
CA ALA A 153 -4.31 18.89 2.30
C ALA A 153 -5.11 17.68 2.84
N ASN A 154 -6.43 17.83 2.98
CA ASN A 154 -7.32 16.75 3.43
C ASN A 154 -7.36 15.59 2.41
N VAL A 155 -7.35 15.89 1.11
CA VAL A 155 -7.26 14.86 0.06
C VAL A 155 -5.96 14.08 0.19
N VAL A 156 -4.82 14.79 0.31
CA VAL A 156 -3.51 14.15 0.47
C VAL A 156 -3.44 13.33 1.76
N GLN A 157 -4.04 13.79 2.86
CA GLN A 157 -4.08 13.03 4.10
C GLN A 157 -4.90 11.74 3.99
N LYS A 158 -6.00 11.75 3.22
CA LYS A 158 -6.76 10.51 2.92
C LYS A 158 -5.92 9.55 2.07
N LEU A 159 -5.25 10.06 1.04
CA LEU A 159 -4.33 9.28 0.20
C LEU A 159 -3.16 8.69 1.01
N ARG A 160 -2.73 9.36 2.08
CA ARG A 160 -1.69 8.87 2.98
C ARG A 160 -2.17 7.70 3.88
N SER A 161 -3.46 7.61 4.19
CA SER A 161 -3.95 6.62 5.16
C SER A 161 -3.96 5.17 4.66
N SER A 162 -3.90 4.95 3.35
CA SER A 162 -3.87 3.61 2.78
C SER A 162 -3.19 3.59 1.42
N THR A 163 -2.61 2.44 1.08
CA THR A 163 -2.08 2.16 -0.25
C THR A 163 -3.23 1.76 -1.19
N PRO A 164 -3.41 2.44 -2.33
CA PRO A 164 -4.42 2.06 -3.32
C PRO A 164 -4.16 0.65 -3.88
N ALA A 165 -5.23 -0.06 -4.23
CA ALA A 165 -5.11 -1.29 -5.01
C ALA A 165 -4.65 -0.97 -6.45
N ALA A 166 -4.11 -1.97 -7.16
CA ALA A 166 -3.61 -1.82 -8.53
C ALA A 166 -4.62 -1.13 -9.48
N ALA A 167 -5.91 -1.47 -9.37
CA ALA A 167 -6.96 -0.91 -10.22
C ALA A 167 -7.21 0.60 -9.97
N ASP A 168 -7.00 1.07 -8.73
CA ASP A 168 -7.29 2.44 -8.31
C ASP A 168 -6.04 3.33 -8.29
N LEU A 169 -4.84 2.75 -8.45
CA LEU A 169 -3.57 3.45 -8.32
C LEU A 169 -3.46 4.64 -9.27
N GLY A 170 -3.86 4.49 -10.53
CA GLY A 170 -3.82 5.58 -11.51
C GLY A 170 -4.71 6.76 -11.10
N HIS A 171 -5.91 6.47 -10.59
CA HIS A 171 -6.81 7.49 -10.07
C HIS A 171 -6.25 8.17 -8.82
N ALA A 172 -5.66 7.41 -7.89
CA ALA A 172 -5.04 7.95 -6.69
C ALA A 172 -3.84 8.87 -7.00
N LEU A 173 -3.03 8.53 -8.01
CA LEU A 173 -1.94 9.38 -8.50
C LEU A 173 -2.48 10.68 -9.10
N ALA A 174 -3.50 10.60 -9.95
CA ALA A 174 -4.14 11.78 -10.51
C ALA A 174 -4.75 12.68 -9.43
N GLN A 175 -5.37 12.11 -8.39
CA GLN A 175 -5.88 12.86 -7.25
C GLN A 175 -4.76 13.54 -6.45
N LEU A 176 -3.62 12.88 -6.27
CA LEU A 176 -2.46 13.48 -5.61
C LEU A 176 -1.94 14.68 -6.40
N ASP A 177 -1.74 14.52 -7.71
CA ASP A 177 -1.22 15.58 -8.57
C ASP A 177 -2.21 16.76 -8.67
N ASP A 178 -3.52 16.49 -8.75
CA ASP A 178 -4.56 17.52 -8.72
C ASP A 178 -4.58 18.28 -7.38
N ALA A 179 -4.43 17.58 -6.25
CA ALA A 179 -4.37 18.23 -4.94
C ALA A 179 -3.13 19.14 -4.80
N VAL A 180 -1.97 18.68 -5.28
CA VAL A 180 -0.74 19.49 -5.30
C VAL A 180 -0.92 20.74 -6.17
N ARG A 181 -1.46 20.57 -7.38
CA ARG A 181 -1.76 21.70 -8.28
C ARG A 181 -2.73 22.69 -7.64
N LYS A 182 -3.83 22.22 -7.07
CA LYS A 182 -4.81 23.08 -6.36
C LYS A 182 -4.18 23.87 -5.23
N LYS A 183 -3.26 23.24 -4.48
CA LYS A 183 -2.47 23.93 -3.45
C LYS A 183 -1.60 25.02 -4.07
N ASP A 184 -0.82 24.70 -5.09
CA ASP A 184 0.11 25.65 -5.71
C ASP A 184 -0.61 26.82 -6.38
N ASP A 185 -1.73 26.57 -7.06
CA ASP A 185 -2.60 27.59 -7.66
C ASP A 185 -3.20 28.50 -6.58
N ALA A 186 -3.70 27.92 -5.48
CA ALA A 186 -4.28 28.70 -4.39
C ALA A 186 -3.24 29.55 -3.67
N LEU A 187 -2.02 29.03 -3.45
CA LEU A 187 -0.91 29.80 -2.88
C LEU A 187 -0.45 30.92 -3.83
N THR A 188 -0.45 30.68 -5.14
CA THR A 188 -0.07 31.69 -6.15
C THR A 188 -1.11 32.80 -6.26
N ALA A 189 -2.40 32.46 -6.09
CA ALA A 189 -3.51 33.42 -6.08
C ALA A 189 -3.58 34.26 -4.80
N MET A 190 -2.80 33.94 -3.76
CA MET A 190 -2.65 34.81 -2.57
C MET A 190 -1.76 36.00 -2.92
N GLN A 191 -2.31 36.94 -3.68
CA GLN A 191 -1.71 38.25 -3.94
C GLN A 191 -2.65 39.32 -3.41
N GLY A 192 -2.13 40.23 -2.60
CA GLY A 192 -2.90 41.34 -2.02
C GLY A 192 -2.01 42.24 -1.19
N ASP A 193 -2.43 43.48 -0.98
CA ASP A 193 -1.65 44.48 -0.24
C ASP A 193 -1.68 44.28 1.29
N ASP A 194 -2.56 43.38 1.78
CA ASP A 194 -2.79 43.13 3.21
C ASP A 194 -1.63 42.40 3.93
N LEU A 195 -0.63 41.91 3.19
CA LEU A 195 0.55 41.25 3.75
C LEU A 195 1.82 41.91 3.21
N PRO A 196 2.86 42.14 4.04
CA PRO A 196 4.17 42.54 3.53
C PRO A 196 4.66 41.52 2.49
N SER A 197 5.21 42.00 1.37
CA SER A 197 5.65 41.17 0.25
C SER A 197 6.64 40.08 0.67
N GLU A 198 7.54 40.38 1.61
CA GLU A 198 8.49 39.44 2.21
C GLU A 198 7.79 38.26 2.88
N VAL A 199 6.70 38.51 3.61
CA VAL A 199 5.90 37.47 4.28
C VAL A 199 5.20 36.60 3.23
N GLN A 200 4.67 37.19 2.16
CA GLN A 200 4.03 36.43 1.09
C GLN A 200 5.01 35.49 0.39
N VAL A 201 6.20 36.00 0.07
CA VAL A 201 7.27 35.21 -0.56
C VAL A 201 7.69 34.07 0.37
N PHE A 202 7.92 34.35 1.65
CA PHE A 202 8.28 33.34 2.63
C PHE A 202 7.20 32.24 2.78
N LEU A 203 5.94 32.62 2.96
CA LEU A 203 4.84 31.66 3.13
C LEU A 203 4.61 30.81 1.88
N ARG A 204 4.78 31.40 0.69
CA ARG A 204 4.69 30.68 -0.58
C ARG A 204 5.82 29.67 -0.74
N LYS A 205 7.08 30.10 -0.52
CA LYS A 205 8.25 29.22 -0.61
C LYS A 205 8.16 28.06 0.39
N THR A 206 7.83 28.35 1.65
CA THR A 206 7.59 27.31 2.66
C THR A 206 6.45 26.36 2.30
N GLY A 207 5.39 26.85 1.65
CA GLY A 207 4.29 26.05 1.11
C GLY A 207 4.62 25.26 -0.17
N GLN A 208 5.74 25.54 -0.83
CA GLN A 208 6.17 24.92 -2.11
C GLN A 208 7.41 24.02 -1.98
N GLY A 209 7.95 23.84 -0.78
CA GLY A 209 9.05 22.92 -0.51
C GLY A 209 10.13 23.43 0.42
N GLY A 210 9.97 24.65 0.93
CA GLY A 210 10.89 25.25 1.87
C GLY A 210 11.27 26.66 1.43
N ALA A 211 11.64 27.49 2.40
CA ALA A 211 12.24 28.79 2.15
C ALA A 211 13.69 28.75 2.61
N GLU A 212 14.55 29.55 1.98
CA GLU A 212 15.93 29.69 2.41
C GLU A 212 15.98 30.44 3.75
N ILE A 213 17.08 30.29 4.49
CA ILE A 213 17.25 31.04 5.74
C ILE A 213 17.29 32.55 5.50
N SER A 214 17.74 32.96 4.31
CA SER A 214 17.73 34.34 3.81
C SER A 214 16.32 34.92 3.66
N ASP A 215 15.31 34.07 3.42
CA ASP A 215 13.91 34.48 3.29
C ASP A 215 13.26 34.77 4.67
N LEU A 216 13.89 34.34 5.78
CA LEU A 216 13.45 34.65 7.14
C LEU A 216 13.93 36.05 7.55
N THR A 217 13.37 37.09 6.92
CA THR A 217 13.72 38.48 7.24
C THR A 217 13.19 38.90 8.61
N SER A 218 13.66 40.05 9.12
CA SER A 218 13.15 40.63 10.36
C SER A 218 11.65 40.95 10.28
N VAL A 219 11.14 41.34 9.10
CA VAL A 219 9.71 41.58 8.86
C VAL A 219 8.93 40.27 8.98
N VAL A 220 9.42 39.19 8.37
CA VAL A 220 8.82 37.86 8.46
C VAL A 220 8.79 37.38 9.91
N LEU A 221 9.92 37.47 10.62
CA LEU A 221 10.01 37.03 12.02
C LEU A 221 9.08 37.82 12.93
N THR A 222 8.98 39.14 12.75
CA THR A 222 8.07 40.00 13.51
C THR A 222 6.62 39.61 13.25
N TRP A 223 6.25 39.42 11.98
CA TRP A 223 4.89 39.03 11.60
C TRP A 223 4.51 37.65 12.16
N LEU A 224 5.42 36.68 12.09
CA LEU A 224 5.24 35.33 12.64
C LEU A 224 5.09 35.35 14.16
N THR A 225 5.92 36.13 14.86
CA THR A 225 5.91 36.24 16.32
C THR A 225 4.63 36.88 16.81
N ALA A 226 4.19 37.98 16.16
CA ALA A 226 2.93 38.66 16.48
C ALA A 226 1.69 37.76 16.37
N ARG A 227 1.78 36.68 15.59
CA ARG A 227 0.70 35.70 15.37
C ARG A 227 0.94 34.35 16.05
N GLY A 228 1.99 34.23 16.87
CA GLY A 228 2.33 32.97 17.55
C GLY A 228 2.75 31.84 16.62
N LEU A 229 3.18 32.14 15.40
CA LEU A 229 3.52 31.15 14.36
C LEU A 229 5.01 30.78 14.32
N ALA A 230 5.88 31.51 15.04
CA ALA A 230 7.33 31.31 14.99
C ALA A 230 7.74 29.85 15.27
N GLY A 231 7.09 29.18 16.23
CA GLY A 231 7.36 27.77 16.55
C GLY A 231 6.77 26.74 15.57
N THR A 232 6.00 27.17 14.57
CA THR A 232 5.40 26.28 13.56
C THR A 232 6.37 25.91 12.45
N PHE A 233 7.36 26.77 12.20
CA PHE A 233 8.38 26.55 11.19
C PHE A 233 9.58 25.81 11.81
N ARG A 234 10.11 24.83 11.09
CA ARG A 234 11.30 24.07 11.49
C ARG A 234 12.40 24.29 10.48
N ILE A 235 13.61 24.52 10.98
CA ILE A 235 14.81 24.52 10.13
C ILE A 235 15.24 23.06 9.97
N VAL A 236 15.36 22.62 8.73
CA VAL A 236 15.86 21.30 8.36
C VAL A 236 17.12 21.50 7.52
N PRO A 237 18.23 20.79 7.80
CA PRO A 237 19.39 20.82 6.92
C PRO A 237 18.96 20.40 5.51
N GLY A 238 19.36 21.18 4.49
CA GLY A 238 19.07 20.85 3.10
C GLY A 238 19.67 19.49 2.75
N GLY A 239 18.82 18.48 2.56
CA GLY A 239 19.24 17.15 2.12
C GLY A 239 19.62 17.19 0.64
N THR A 240 20.87 16.86 0.35
CA THR A 240 21.31 16.35 -0.97
C THR A 240 20.65 15.01 -1.27
#